data_AF-A0A1D2QDE8-F1
#
_entry.id   AF-A0A1D2QDE8-F1
#
_cell.length_a   1.000
_cell.length_b   1.000
_cell.length_c   1.000
_cell.angle_alpha   90.00
_cell.angle_beta   90.00
_cell.angle_gamma   90.00
#
_symmetry.space_group_name_H-M   'P 1'
#
loop_
_entity.id
_entity.type
_entity.pdbx_description
1 polymer ?
#
loop_
_entity_poly.entity_id
_entity_poly.type
_entity_poly.pdbx_seq_one_letter_code
_entity_poly.pdbx_strand_id
1 'polypeptide(L)'
;MEINWRAVINGFLTAFILGLLVVWFVPITAMSGLVQAIPGLIGGFVAGYMVSGGERGAVHGGLATIIGGVVLLIVWAVFGALFAGLFPAFTGFALGVFVLAIQAIPGAIAGAIGGWAKDRRTATREAAGTTR
;
A
#
# COMPACT_ATOMS: atom_id res chain seq x y z
N MET A 1 -16.58 -11.50 -3.99
CA MET A 1 -15.20 -11.41 -3.47
C MET A 1 -15.28 -11.18 -1.97
N GLU A 2 -14.76 -12.08 -1.16
CA GLU A 2 -14.63 -11.84 0.28
C GLU A 2 -13.36 -11.01 0.52
N ILE A 3 -13.52 -9.85 1.18
CA ILE A 3 -12.40 -8.98 1.52
C ILE A 3 -11.72 -9.53 2.77
N ASN A 4 -10.46 -9.94 2.64
CA ASN A 4 -9.63 -10.30 3.77
C ASN A 4 -9.04 -9.04 4.41
N TRP A 5 -9.75 -8.49 5.40
CA TRP A 5 -9.34 -7.29 6.13
C TRP A 5 -7.98 -7.42 6.82
N ARG A 6 -7.57 -8.63 7.22
CA ARG A 6 -6.24 -8.86 7.80
C ARG A 6 -5.14 -8.58 6.79
N ALA A 7 -5.35 -8.96 5.53
CA ALA A 7 -4.39 -8.69 4.46
C ALA A 7 -4.25 -7.19 4.19
N VAL A 8 -5.37 -6.47 4.16
CA VAL A 8 -5.41 -5.02 3.97
C VAL A 8 -4.68 -4.30 5.11
N ILE A 9 -5.01 -4.63 6.36
CA ILE A 9 -4.39 -4.04 7.56
C ILE A 9 -2.90 -4.33 7.59
N ASN A 10 -2.47 -5.57 7.36
CA ASN A 10 -1.05 -5.92 7.38
C ASN A 10 -0.26 -5.26 6.26
N GLY A 11 -0.84 -5.15 5.05
CA GLY A 11 -0.21 -4.41 3.95
C GLY A 11 -0.02 -2.93 4.30
N PHE A 12 -1.06 -2.29 4.84
CA PHE A 12 -0.96 -0.92 5.33
C PHE A 12 0.09 -0.78 6.45
N LEU A 13 0.05 -1.64 7.46
CA LEU A 13 0.99 -1.59 8.59
C LEU A 13 2.44 -1.70 8.11
N THR A 14 2.67 -2.59 7.15
CA THR A 14 4.00 -2.79 6.55
C THR A 14 4.45 -1.52 5.82
N ALA A 15 3.59 -0.94 4.96
CA ALA A 15 3.90 0.32 4.28
C ALA A 15 4.14 1.46 5.26
N PHE A 16 3.35 1.55 6.33
CA PHE A 16 3.45 2.61 7.33
C PHE A 16 4.78 2.53 8.09
N ILE A 17 5.13 1.34 8.61
CA ILE A 17 6.39 1.13 9.33
C ILE A 17 7.58 1.40 8.39
N LEU A 18 7.57 0.88 7.16
CA LEU A 18 8.62 1.15 6.18
C LEU A 18 8.70 2.63 5.81
N GLY A 19 7.57 3.32 5.72
CA GLY A 19 7.51 4.76 5.47
C GLY A 19 8.20 5.55 6.58
N LEU A 20 7.93 5.20 7.84
CA LEU A 20 8.62 5.80 8.99
C LEU A 20 10.13 5.54 8.95
N LEU A 21 10.55 4.32 8.62
CA LEU A 21 11.97 3.99 8.49
C LEU A 21 12.63 4.78 7.34
N VAL A 22 11.98 4.90 6.19
CA VAL A 22 12.50 5.69 5.07
C VAL A 22 12.69 7.15 5.47
N VAL A 23 11.71 7.76 6.12
CA VAL A 23 11.81 9.14 6.61
C VAL A 23 12.91 9.29 7.66
N TRP A 24 13.14 8.27 8.48
CA TRP A 24 14.17 8.28 9.52
C TRP A 24 15.60 8.16 8.95
N PHE A 25 15.79 7.33 7.93
CA PHE A 25 17.11 7.02 7.38
C PHE A 25 17.49 7.87 6.16
N VAL A 26 16.53 8.39 5.42
CA VAL A 26 16.78 9.13 4.17
C VAL A 26 16.56 10.62 4.41
N PRO A 27 17.61 11.45 4.25
CA PRO A 27 17.46 12.89 4.32
C PRO A 27 16.44 13.39 3.29
N ILE A 28 15.61 14.36 3.67
CA ILE A 28 14.57 14.94 2.79
C ILE A 28 15.18 15.45 1.46
N THR A 29 16.41 15.98 1.50
CA THR A 29 17.14 16.46 0.33
C THR A 29 17.56 15.38 -0.66
N ALA A 30 17.62 14.11 -0.23
CA ALA A 30 17.95 12.95 -1.05
C ALA A 30 16.70 12.09 -1.39
N MET A 31 15.51 12.53 -0.95
CA MET A 31 14.30 11.74 -1.00
C MET A 31 13.65 11.83 -2.38
N SER A 32 13.96 10.87 -3.25
CA SER A 32 13.35 10.78 -4.57
C SER A 32 11.94 10.20 -4.50
N GLY A 33 11.11 10.51 -5.51
CA GLY A 33 9.75 9.95 -5.61
C GLY A 33 9.72 8.41 -5.64
N LEU A 34 10.77 7.77 -6.17
CA LEU A 34 10.92 6.31 -6.13
C LEU A 34 11.14 5.80 -4.70
N VAL A 35 12.00 6.46 -3.92
CA VAL A 35 12.28 6.08 -2.54
C VAL A 35 11.01 6.19 -1.67
N GLN A 36 10.18 7.22 -1.92
CA GLN A 36 8.89 7.39 -1.25
C GLN A 36 7.84 6.36 -1.69
N ALA A 37 7.94 5.83 -2.90
CA ALA A 37 7.01 4.82 -3.42
C ALA A 37 7.28 3.42 -2.87
N ILE A 38 8.53 3.09 -2.50
CA ILE A 38 8.95 1.76 -2.05
C ILE A 38 8.07 1.21 -0.91
N PRO A 39 7.81 1.95 0.19
CA PRO A 39 6.97 1.47 1.28
C PRO A 39 5.57 1.07 0.82
N GLY A 40 4.93 1.91 -0.01
CA GLY A 40 3.60 1.66 -0.56
C GLY A 40 3.56 0.43 -1.47
N LEU A 41 4.58 0.27 -2.33
CA LEU A 41 4.72 -0.90 -3.19
C LEU A 41 4.88 -2.19 -2.37
N ILE A 42 5.73 -2.16 -1.34
CA ILE A 42 5.94 -3.32 -0.47
C ILE A 42 4.66 -3.65 0.31
N GLY A 43 3.97 -2.66 0.86
CA GLY A 43 2.70 -2.88 1.55
C GLY A 43 1.62 -3.45 0.63
N GLY A 44 1.48 -2.93 -0.59
CA GLY A 44 0.58 -3.46 -1.61
C GLY A 44 0.90 -4.92 -1.96
N PHE A 45 2.19 -5.23 -2.17
CA PHE A 45 2.67 -6.59 -2.41
C PHE A 45 2.35 -7.53 -1.25
N VAL A 46 2.58 -7.11 0.00
CA VAL A 46 2.29 -7.92 1.19
C VAL A 46 0.79 -8.20 1.32
N ALA A 47 -0.06 -7.20 1.12
CA ALA A 47 -1.51 -7.40 1.10
C ALA A 47 -1.92 -8.43 0.03
N GLY A 48 -1.36 -8.32 -1.18
CA GLY A 48 -1.64 -9.25 -2.26
C GLY A 48 -1.15 -10.66 -2.00
N TYR A 49 0.08 -10.80 -1.47
CA TYR A 49 0.69 -12.07 -1.12
C TYR A 49 -0.12 -12.84 -0.08
N MET A 50 -0.91 -12.18 0.76
CA MET A 50 -1.73 -12.89 1.75
C MET A 50 -2.93 -13.64 1.13
N VAL A 51 -3.48 -13.20 -0.01
CA VAL A 51 -4.81 -13.66 -0.47
C VAL A 51 -4.78 -14.67 -1.64
N SER A 52 -3.61 -14.94 -2.24
CA SER A 52 -3.40 -15.87 -3.39
C SER A 52 -4.24 -15.55 -4.65
N GLY A 53 -3.57 -15.53 -5.80
CA GLY A 53 -4.16 -15.18 -7.10
C GLY A 53 -4.06 -13.68 -7.42
N GLY A 54 -3.74 -13.37 -8.68
CA GLY A 54 -3.40 -12.01 -9.13
C GLY A 54 -4.56 -11.02 -9.02
N GLU A 55 -5.77 -11.39 -9.43
CA GLU A 55 -6.94 -10.51 -9.37
C GLU A 55 -7.32 -10.15 -7.92
N ARG A 56 -7.38 -11.17 -7.04
CA ARG A 56 -7.62 -10.96 -5.61
C ARG A 56 -6.51 -10.11 -5.00
N GLY A 57 -5.26 -10.38 -5.38
CA GLY A 57 -4.12 -9.58 -4.93
C GLY A 57 -4.22 -8.12 -5.33
N ALA A 58 -4.67 -7.83 -6.55
CA ALA A 58 -4.85 -6.46 -7.05
C ALA A 58 -5.85 -5.66 -6.21
N VAL A 59 -7.00 -6.27 -5.92
CA VAL A 59 -8.06 -5.65 -5.11
C VAL A 59 -7.56 -5.36 -3.69
N HIS A 60 -6.86 -6.29 -3.06
CA HIS A 60 -6.40 -6.11 -1.67
C HIS A 60 -5.22 -5.15 -1.57
N GLY A 61 -4.30 -5.14 -2.54
CA GLY A 61 -3.20 -4.17 -2.61
C GLY A 61 -3.71 -2.74 -2.87
N GLY A 62 -4.67 -2.61 -3.79
CA GLY A 62 -5.35 -1.33 -4.03
C GLY A 62 -6.10 -0.83 -2.80
N LEU A 63 -6.89 -1.69 -2.15
CA LEU A 63 -7.61 -1.35 -0.92
C LEU A 63 -6.66 -0.96 0.22
N ALA A 64 -5.57 -1.70 0.43
CA ALA A 64 -4.57 -1.35 1.45
C ALA A 64 -3.99 0.05 1.21
N THR A 65 -3.76 0.40 -0.05
CA THR A 65 -3.22 1.71 -0.44
C THR A 65 -4.24 2.82 -0.26
N ILE A 66 -5.50 2.62 -0.70
CA ILE A 66 -6.57 3.60 -0.54
C ILE A 66 -6.88 3.84 0.93
N ILE A 67 -7.13 2.78 1.70
CA ILE A 67 -7.50 2.89 3.12
C ILE A 67 -6.35 3.51 3.91
N GLY A 68 -5.12 3.02 3.70
CA GLY A 68 -3.94 3.59 4.33
C GLY A 68 -3.73 5.06 3.98
N GLY A 69 -3.86 5.40 2.69
CA GLY A 69 -3.75 6.76 2.20
C GLY A 69 -4.82 7.68 2.79
N VAL A 70 -6.07 7.23 2.91
CA VAL A 70 -7.17 8.04 3.47
C VAL A 70 -6.90 8.32 4.95
N VAL A 71 -6.49 7.31 5.72
CA VAL A 71 -6.14 7.50 7.13
C VAL A 71 -5.02 8.53 7.29
N LEU A 72 -3.95 8.40 6.51
CA LEU A 72 -2.82 9.34 6.53
C LEU A 72 -3.22 10.75 6.07
N LEU A 73 -4.09 10.85 5.07
CA LEU A 73 -4.56 12.13 4.54
C LEU A 73 -5.47 12.86 5.54
N ILE A 74 -6.32 12.12 6.26
CA ILE A 74 -7.14 12.69 7.35
C ILE A 74 -6.24 13.22 8.47
N VAL A 75 -5.26 12.43 8.90
CA VAL A 75 -4.27 12.88 9.90
C VAL A 75 -3.56 14.13 9.40
N TRP A 76 -3.04 14.10 8.17
CA TRP A 76 -2.37 15.26 7.58
C TRP A 76 -3.28 16.50 7.53
N ALA A 77 -4.54 16.35 7.14
CA ALA A 77 -5.49 17.46 7.05
C ALA A 77 -5.84 18.06 8.42
N VAL A 78 -6.01 17.23 9.45
CA VAL A 78 -6.24 17.70 10.83
C VAL A 78 -5.03 18.49 11.33
N PHE A 79 -3.82 17.96 11.18
CA PHE A 79 -2.60 18.66 11.58
C PHE A 79 -2.37 19.91 10.72
N GLY A 80 -2.61 19.84 9.42
CA GLY A 80 -2.56 20.99 8.52
C GLY A 80 -3.50 22.10 8.97
N ALA A 81 -4.74 21.76 9.34
CA ALA A 81 -5.72 22.74 9.81
C ALA A 81 -5.30 23.39 11.13
N LEU A 82 -4.74 22.60 12.06
CA LEU A 82 -4.29 23.07 13.38
C LEU A 82 -3.04 23.95 13.32
N PHE A 83 -2.07 23.63 12.45
CA PHE A 83 -0.74 24.25 12.47
C PHE A 83 -0.45 25.16 11.27
N ALA A 84 -1.01 24.87 10.09
CA ALA A 84 -0.81 25.66 8.87
C ALA A 84 -2.03 26.52 8.50
N GLY A 85 -3.18 26.26 9.13
CA GLY A 85 -4.44 26.96 8.88
C GLY A 85 -5.35 26.24 7.88
N LEU A 86 -6.60 26.69 7.80
CA LEU A 86 -7.67 25.97 7.11
C LEU A 86 -7.49 25.95 5.58
N PHE A 87 -7.01 27.03 4.99
CA PHE A 87 -6.81 27.12 3.53
C PHE A 87 -5.79 26.09 2.99
N PRO A 88 -4.54 26.04 3.48
CA PRO A 88 -3.57 25.05 3.02
C PRO A 88 -3.98 23.61 3.36
N ALA A 89 -4.67 23.40 4.49
CA ALA A 89 -5.22 22.09 4.83
C ALA A 89 -6.27 21.61 3.81
N PHE A 90 -7.20 22.48 3.43
CA PHE A 90 -8.25 22.14 2.48
C PHE A 90 -7.70 21.90 1.07
N THR A 91 -6.81 22.78 0.58
CA THR A 91 -6.22 22.63 -0.76
C THR A 91 -5.33 21.39 -0.84
N GLY A 92 -4.50 21.14 0.18
CA GLY A 92 -3.69 19.93 0.21
C GLY A 92 -4.52 18.66 0.41
N PHE A 93 -5.66 18.71 1.11
CA PHE A 93 -6.59 17.58 1.20
C PHE A 93 -7.19 17.27 -0.18
N ALA A 94 -7.69 18.28 -0.90
CA ALA A 94 -8.25 18.10 -2.24
C ALA A 94 -7.23 17.51 -3.23
N LEU A 95 -6.00 18.05 -3.23
CA LEU A 95 -4.89 17.51 -4.03
C LEU A 95 -4.51 16.09 -3.58
N GLY A 96 -4.49 15.84 -2.27
CA GLY A 96 -4.17 14.55 -1.70
C GLY A 96 -5.15 13.46 -2.11
N VAL A 97 -6.45 13.75 -2.19
CA VAL A 97 -7.46 12.82 -2.71
C VAL A 97 -7.17 12.44 -4.17
N PHE A 98 -6.82 13.42 -5.01
CA PHE A 98 -6.45 13.16 -6.40
C PHE A 98 -5.18 12.30 -6.51
N VAL A 99 -4.14 12.63 -5.76
CA VAL A 99 -2.89 11.86 -5.72
C VAL A 99 -3.14 10.44 -5.21
N LEU A 100 -4.00 10.26 -4.22
CA LEU A 100 -4.37 8.96 -3.67
C LEU A 100 -5.05 8.08 -4.72
N ALA A 101 -5.95 8.64 -5.53
CA ALA A 101 -6.58 7.91 -6.63
C ALA A 101 -5.55 7.37 -7.64
N ILE A 102 -4.51 8.15 -7.93
CA ILE A 102 -3.39 7.74 -8.79
C ILE A 102 -2.54 6.66 -8.10
N GLN A 103 -2.22 6.84 -6.80
CA GLN A 103 -1.38 5.91 -6.03
C GLN A 103 -2.03 4.55 -5.78
N ALA A 104 -3.36 4.45 -5.86
CA ALA A 104 -4.05 3.17 -5.80
C ALA A 104 -3.63 2.22 -6.92
N ILE A 105 -3.22 2.74 -8.09
CA ILE A 105 -2.79 1.97 -9.25
C ILE A 105 -1.51 1.17 -8.97
N PRO A 106 -0.37 1.78 -8.59
CA PRO A 106 0.84 1.02 -8.27
C PRO A 106 0.63 0.08 -7.07
N GLY A 107 -0.20 0.45 -6.10
CA GLY A 107 -0.57 -0.42 -4.99
C GLY A 107 -1.32 -1.68 -5.42
N ALA A 108 -2.27 -1.54 -6.34
CA ALA A 108 -2.99 -2.66 -6.95
C ALA A 108 -2.06 -3.53 -7.80
N ILE A 109 -1.16 -2.92 -8.59
CA ILE A 109 -0.17 -3.66 -9.39
C ILE A 109 0.73 -4.50 -8.47
N ALA A 110 1.29 -3.88 -7.42
CA ALA A 110 2.12 -4.57 -6.45
C ALA A 110 1.36 -5.72 -5.77
N GLY A 111 0.10 -5.49 -5.40
CA GLY A 111 -0.77 -6.53 -4.86
C GLY A 111 -1.04 -7.67 -5.84
N ALA A 112 -1.25 -7.37 -7.11
CA ALA A 112 -1.44 -8.40 -8.14
C ALA A 112 -0.21 -9.30 -8.25
N ILE A 113 0.99 -8.70 -8.26
CA ILE A 113 2.26 -9.41 -8.30
C ILE A 113 2.42 -10.29 -7.05
N GLY A 114 2.10 -9.76 -5.86
CA GLY A 114 2.14 -10.53 -4.61
C GLY A 114 1.21 -11.73 -4.62
N GLY A 115 -0.04 -11.53 -5.03
CA GLY A 115 -1.03 -12.60 -5.10
C GLY A 115 -0.62 -13.71 -6.07
N TRP A 116 -0.14 -13.34 -7.25
CA TRP A 116 0.36 -14.27 -8.26
C TRP A 116 1.62 -15.04 -7.82
N ALA A 117 2.54 -14.37 -7.12
CA ALA A 117 3.76 -15.01 -6.61
C ALA A 117 3.46 -16.10 -5.58
N LYS A 118 2.45 -15.91 -4.73
CA LYS A 118 1.98 -16.97 -3.81
C LYS A 118 1.33 -18.12 -4.58
N ASP A 119 0.48 -17.81 -5.55
CA ASP A 119 -0.27 -18.78 -6.33
C ASP A 119 0.64 -19.77 -7.08
N ARG A 120 1.70 -19.24 -7.69
CA ARG A 120 2.74 -20.07 -8.34
C ARG A 120 3.42 -21.01 -7.35
N ARG A 121 3.75 -20.53 -6.14
CA ARG A 121 4.43 -21.35 -5.12
C ARG A 121 3.54 -22.46 -4.59
N THR A 122 2.23 -22.22 -4.43
CA THR A 122 1.29 -23.25 -4.02
C THR A 122 1.12 -24.32 -5.10
N ALA A 123 0.97 -23.92 -6.37
CA ALA A 123 0.87 -24.85 -7.49
C ALA A 123 2.12 -25.75 -7.63
N THR A 124 3.33 -25.19 -7.48
CA THR A 124 4.56 -25.98 -7.53
C THR A 124 4.69 -26.98 -6.37
N ARG A 125 4.21 -26.64 -5.16
CA ARG A 125 4.24 -27.55 -4.01
C ARG A 125 3.27 -28.72 -4.16
N GLU A 126 2.10 -28.47 -4.73
CA GLU A 126 1.08 -29.50 -4.96
C GLU A 126 1.57 -30.55 -5.96
N ALA A 127 2.24 -30.13 -7.04
CA ALA A 127 2.87 -31.01 -8.02
C ALA A 127 4.01 -31.88 -7.45
N ALA A 128 4.75 -31.36 -6.46
CA ALA A 128 5.81 -32.10 -5.78
C ALA A 128 5.30 -33.09 -4.71
N GLY A 129 4.08 -32.87 -4.20
CA GLY A 129 3.44 -33.75 -3.22
C GLY A 129 2.78 -34.98 -3.85
N THR A 130 2.32 -34.89 -5.10
CA THR A 130 1.69 -35.99 -5.86
C THR A 130 2.67 -36.96 -6.49
N THR A 131 3.98 -36.70 -6.40
CA THR A 131 5.06 -37.56 -6.92
C THR A 131 5.67 -38.49 -5.86
N ARG A 132 5.08 -38.60 -4.66
CA ARG A 132 5.48 -39.55 -3.61
C ARG A 132 4.45 -40.67 -3.43
#